data_AF-A0A3M1B246-F1
#
_entry.id   AF-A0A3M1B246-F1
#
_cell.length_a   1.000
_cell.length_b   1.000
_cell.length_c   1.000
_cell.angle_alpha   90.00
_cell.angle_beta   90.00
_cell.angle_gamma   90.00
#
_symmetry.space_group_name_H-M   'P 1'
#
loop_
_entity.id
_entity.type
_entity.pdbx_description
1 polymer ?
#
loop_
_entity_poly.entity_id
_entity_poly.type
_entity_poly.pdbx_seq_one_letter_code
_entity_poly.pdbx_strand_id
1 'polypeptide(L)'
;MMQGSKHATISEPRGTPVRRKPPKKIFDRKSTFFSVAVLLLFGILLFVELRGRPTPPPSDGGSGGVRLDYRALAGKLKAVGLHEAAAQAYERYLEVGRDLTPESAARIAYTLGKLYLDAGKFEAALDAFYRAELYDPDSELSGEIDAKIVHCLERLGRGVAAQYALDARTRVGGKGDETKRSEAVVARIGADTITRRQIEEAFAALPPYLRKRFEGKEGKRAFAEKFVAEELLFRKARKLEYDKDPE
;
A
#
# COMPACT_ATOMS: atom_id res chain seq x y z
N MET A 1 47.76 -36.47 105.38
CA MET A 1 47.49 -37.65 104.53
C MET A 1 46.27 -37.34 103.67
N MET A 2 46.40 -37.63 102.37
CA MET A 2 45.34 -38.00 101.43
C MET A 2 44.18 -37.03 101.11
N GLN A 3 44.05 -36.85 99.79
CA GLN A 3 42.81 -36.79 98.98
C GLN A 3 41.89 -35.60 99.28
N GLY A 4 41.65 -34.69 98.35
CA GLY A 4 41.18 -34.95 97.00
C GLY A 4 39.66 -34.76 97.00
N SER A 5 39.17 -33.67 96.41
CA SER A 5 37.79 -33.67 95.90
C SER A 5 37.59 -32.56 94.88
N LYS A 6 37.00 -32.98 93.76
CA LYS A 6 36.63 -32.17 92.61
C LYS A 6 35.46 -31.26 93.03
N HIS A 7 35.55 -29.97 92.71
CA HIS A 7 34.35 -29.13 92.59
C HIS A 7 34.22 -28.69 91.13
N ALA A 8 33.21 -29.23 90.47
CA ALA A 8 32.71 -28.70 89.21
C ALA A 8 31.95 -27.41 89.54
N THR A 9 32.43 -26.29 89.00
CA THR A 9 31.79 -24.98 89.11
C THR A 9 30.92 -24.76 87.88
N ILE A 10 29.62 -24.67 88.07
CA ILE A 10 28.67 -24.08 87.12
C ILE A 10 28.48 -22.62 87.55
N SER A 11 28.73 -21.67 86.64
CA SER A 11 28.16 -20.33 86.72
C SER A 11 27.97 -19.73 85.33
N GLU A 12 26.79 -19.14 85.16
CA GLU A 12 26.11 -18.70 83.94
C GLU A 12 26.74 -17.50 83.19
N PRO A 13 26.33 -17.26 81.93
CA PRO A 13 27.03 -16.40 80.99
C PRO A 13 26.69 -14.91 81.13
N ARG A 14 27.70 -14.04 81.03
CA ARG A 14 27.53 -12.59 80.82
C ARG A 14 27.53 -12.27 79.33
N GLY A 15 26.47 -11.61 78.88
CA GLY A 15 26.31 -11.12 77.50
C GLY A 15 27.45 -10.20 77.05
N THR A 16 27.81 -10.32 75.77
CA THR A 16 28.84 -9.53 75.10
C THR A 16 28.21 -8.36 74.31
N PRO A 17 28.90 -7.22 74.19
CA PRO A 17 28.34 -6.01 73.57
C PRO A 17 28.34 -6.10 72.03
N VAL A 18 27.23 -5.64 71.43
CA VAL A 18 27.03 -5.57 69.97
C VAL A 18 27.90 -4.46 69.36
N ARG A 19 28.90 -4.87 68.57
CA ARG A 19 29.81 -3.97 67.85
C ARG A 19 29.20 -3.59 66.48
N ARG A 20 28.75 -2.34 66.30
CA ARG A 20 28.24 -1.82 65.02
C ARG A 20 29.39 -1.74 63.99
N LYS A 21 29.20 -2.34 62.82
CA LYS A 21 30.16 -2.27 61.68
C LYS A 21 30.03 -0.91 60.97
N PRO A 22 31.13 -0.27 60.55
CA PRO A 22 31.08 1.00 59.81
C PRO A 22 30.57 0.81 58.37
N PRO A 23 29.98 1.84 57.74
CA PRO A 23 29.43 1.75 56.39
C PRO A 23 30.54 1.49 55.37
N LYS A 24 30.33 0.49 54.51
CA LYS A 24 31.26 0.13 53.44
C LYS A 24 31.36 1.29 52.45
N LYS A 25 32.57 1.83 52.25
CA LYS A 25 32.87 2.76 51.16
C LYS A 25 32.63 2.04 49.83
N ILE A 26 31.64 2.49 49.08
CA ILE A 26 31.10 1.82 47.88
C ILE A 26 32.02 2.06 46.65
N PHE A 27 33.01 2.95 46.78
CA PHE A 27 33.86 3.39 45.69
C PHE A 27 35.34 3.07 46.00
N ASP A 28 35.72 1.82 45.76
CA ASP A 28 37.13 1.42 45.64
C ASP A 28 37.67 1.87 44.29
N ARG A 29 38.91 2.36 44.23
CA ARG A 29 39.58 2.82 42.98
C ARG A 29 39.52 1.77 41.85
N LYS A 30 39.45 0.49 42.20
CA LYS A 30 39.31 -0.62 41.26
C LYS A 30 37.89 -0.74 40.71
N SER A 31 36.87 -0.48 41.54
CA SER A 31 35.45 -0.48 41.15
C SER A 31 35.11 0.72 40.26
N THR A 32 35.68 1.90 40.57
CA THR A 32 35.55 3.10 39.73
C THR A 32 36.23 2.94 38.38
N PHE A 33 37.38 2.26 38.37
CA PHE A 33 38.06 1.95 37.12
C PHE A 33 37.21 1.01 36.25
N PHE A 34 36.58 0.01 36.86
CA PHE A 34 35.71 -0.93 36.16
C PHE A 34 34.45 -0.24 35.60
N SER A 35 33.80 0.65 36.37
CA SER A 35 32.60 1.35 35.90
C SER A 35 32.90 2.34 34.77
N VAL A 36 34.05 3.02 34.82
CA VAL A 36 34.52 3.89 33.73
C VAL A 36 34.86 3.08 32.48
N ALA A 37 35.49 1.91 32.63
CA ALA A 37 35.77 1.02 31.50
C ALA A 37 34.49 0.49 30.83
N VAL A 38 33.47 0.15 31.62
CA VAL A 38 32.16 -0.30 31.10
C VAL A 38 31.42 0.84 30.40
N LEU A 39 31.45 2.06 30.94
CA LEU A 39 30.85 3.23 30.29
C LEU A 39 31.57 3.62 28.99
N LEU A 40 32.90 3.46 28.93
CA LEU A 40 33.66 3.64 27.70
C LEU A 40 33.30 2.58 26.66
N LEU A 41 33.21 1.31 27.05
CA LEU A 41 32.78 0.23 26.15
C LEU A 41 31.35 0.45 25.62
N PHE A 42 30.44 0.87 26.48
CA PHE A 42 29.06 1.18 26.09
C PHE A 42 28.98 2.41 25.18
N GLY A 43 29.78 3.45 25.45
CA GLY A 43 29.89 4.63 24.60
C GLY A 43 30.47 4.29 23.21
N ILE A 44 31.44 3.38 23.13
CA ILE A 44 31.97 2.86 21.85
C ILE A 44 30.88 2.08 21.11
N LEU A 45 30.10 1.24 21.81
CA LEU A 45 29.01 0.46 21.21
C LEU A 45 27.92 1.38 20.63
N LEU A 46 27.48 2.37 21.41
CA LEU A 46 26.54 3.41 20.96
C LEU A 46 27.09 4.23 19.79
N PHE A 47 28.39 4.54 19.81
CA PHE A 47 29.05 5.27 18.72
C PHE A 47 29.10 4.45 17.42
N VAL A 48 29.22 3.12 17.51
CA VAL A 48 29.12 2.20 16.36
C VAL A 48 27.69 2.16 15.81
N GLU A 49 26.67 2.26 16.66
CA GLU A 49 25.27 2.31 16.20
C GLU A 49 24.84 3.68 15.64
N LEU A 50 25.42 4.79 16.14
CA LEU A 50 25.13 6.14 15.63
C LEU A 50 25.99 6.58 14.44
N ARG A 51 27.16 5.97 14.20
CA ARG A 51 27.91 6.16 12.96
C ARG A 51 27.43 5.14 11.93
N GLY A 52 26.55 5.62 11.04
CA GLY A 52 25.87 4.88 9.99
C GLY A 52 26.61 3.64 9.47
N ARG A 53 25.81 2.56 9.32
CA ARG A 53 26.21 1.24 8.82
C ARG A 53 27.38 1.34 7.85
N PRO A 54 28.57 0.80 8.18
CA PRO A 54 29.66 0.74 7.23
C PRO A 54 29.15 -0.02 6.02
N THR A 55 29.26 0.60 4.83
CA THR A 55 29.04 -0.11 3.57
C THR A 55 29.91 -1.36 3.61
N PRO A 56 29.33 -2.56 3.42
CA PRO A 56 30.11 -3.77 3.45
C PRO A 56 31.25 -3.63 2.44
N PRO A 57 32.49 -4.04 2.79
CA PRO A 57 33.56 -4.09 1.80
C PRO A 57 33.08 -4.92 0.61
N PRO A 58 33.50 -4.60 -0.64
CA PRO A 58 33.23 -5.46 -1.77
C PRO A 58 33.71 -6.86 -1.36
N SER A 59 32.74 -7.77 -1.26
CA SER A 59 33.01 -9.14 -0.88
C SER A 59 33.62 -9.81 -2.10
N ASP A 60 34.93 -9.68 -2.25
CA ASP A 60 35.77 -10.66 -2.91
C ASP A 60 35.85 -11.91 -2.02
N GLY A 61 34.68 -12.46 -1.71
CA GLY A 61 34.47 -13.72 -1.05
C GLY A 61 34.20 -14.75 -2.13
N GLY A 62 35.26 -15.34 -2.67
CA GLY A 62 35.17 -16.54 -3.48
C GLY A 62 34.49 -17.67 -2.71
N SER A 63 33.17 -17.78 -2.88
CA SER A 63 32.52 -19.07 -2.98
C SER A 63 32.47 -19.38 -4.47
N GLY A 64 33.37 -20.24 -4.93
CA GLY A 64 33.42 -20.76 -6.30
C GLY A 64 32.24 -21.70 -6.61
N GLY A 65 31.03 -21.28 -6.28
CA GLY A 65 29.81 -21.83 -6.85
C GLY A 65 29.42 -20.97 -8.04
N VAL A 66 29.16 -21.59 -9.18
CA VAL A 66 28.52 -20.91 -10.31
C VAL A 66 27.18 -20.36 -9.81
N ARG A 67 27.12 -19.06 -9.52
CA ARG A 67 25.86 -18.38 -9.23
C ARG A 67 25.14 -18.21 -10.55
N LEU A 68 24.06 -18.99 -10.72
CA LEU A 68 23.23 -18.91 -11.91
C LEU A 68 22.59 -17.53 -11.98
N ASP A 69 22.91 -16.78 -13.03
CA ASP A 69 22.21 -15.52 -13.33
C ASP A 69 20.83 -15.85 -13.89
N TYR A 70 19.84 -15.86 -13.00
CA TYR A 70 18.45 -16.16 -13.32
C TYR A 70 17.84 -15.17 -14.32
N ARG A 71 18.28 -13.90 -14.32
CA ARG A 71 17.81 -12.90 -15.29
C ARG A 71 18.32 -13.20 -16.69
N ALA A 72 19.60 -13.53 -16.81
CA ALA A 72 20.19 -13.92 -18.09
C ALA A 72 19.59 -15.23 -18.62
N LEU A 73 19.37 -16.21 -17.73
CA LEU A 73 18.69 -17.46 -18.06
C LEU A 73 17.27 -17.21 -18.60
N ALA A 74 16.48 -16.40 -17.88
CA ALA A 74 15.13 -16.05 -18.28
C ALA A 74 15.08 -15.38 -19.65
N GLY A 75 16.02 -14.45 -19.92
CA GLY A 75 16.14 -13.79 -21.22
C GLY A 75 16.40 -14.77 -22.37
N LYS A 76 17.28 -15.76 -22.16
CA LYS A 76 17.56 -16.81 -23.16
C LYS A 76 16.35 -17.72 -23.40
N LEU A 77 15.69 -18.17 -22.33
CA LEU A 77 14.49 -19.01 -22.43
C LEU A 77 13.35 -18.29 -23.14
N LYS A 78 13.15 -17.01 -22.82
CA LYS A 78 12.17 -16.15 -23.48
C LYS A 78 12.45 -16.01 -24.97
N ALA A 79 13.72 -15.83 -25.37
CA ALA A 79 14.10 -15.66 -26.77
C ALA A 79 13.78 -16.90 -27.63
N VAL A 80 13.77 -18.10 -27.03
CA VAL A 80 13.43 -19.36 -27.70
C VAL A 80 11.93 -19.70 -27.57
N GLY A 81 11.13 -18.84 -26.92
CA GLY A 81 9.69 -19.05 -26.74
C GLY A 81 9.32 -20.02 -25.60
N LEU A 82 10.27 -20.37 -24.74
CA LEU A 82 9.99 -21.19 -23.55
C LEU A 82 9.42 -20.32 -22.43
N HIS A 83 8.20 -19.83 -22.64
CA HIS A 83 7.56 -18.80 -21.81
C HIS A 83 7.46 -19.21 -20.33
N GLU A 84 7.04 -20.44 -20.05
CA GLU A 84 6.89 -20.93 -18.68
C GLU A 84 8.25 -21.07 -17.96
N ALA A 85 9.25 -21.64 -18.63
CA ALA A 85 10.58 -21.79 -18.04
C ALA A 85 11.24 -20.41 -17.83
N ALA A 86 11.01 -19.46 -18.75
CA ALA A 86 11.46 -18.09 -18.60
C ALA A 86 10.79 -17.40 -17.40
N ALA A 87 9.49 -17.64 -17.19
CA ALA A 87 8.75 -17.12 -16.06
C ALA A 87 9.32 -17.63 -14.72
N GLN A 88 9.52 -18.95 -14.60
CA GLN A 88 10.12 -19.55 -13.39
C GLN A 88 11.52 -18.99 -13.10
N ALA A 89 12.33 -18.73 -14.13
CA ALA A 89 13.64 -18.10 -13.94
C ALA A 89 13.51 -16.65 -13.44
N TYR A 90 12.56 -15.85 -13.94
CA TYR A 90 12.30 -14.52 -13.41
C TYR A 90 11.73 -14.53 -11.98
N GLU A 91 10.93 -15.52 -11.60
CA GLU A 91 10.48 -15.69 -10.21
C GLU A 91 11.67 -15.92 -9.28
N ARG A 92 12.57 -16.83 -9.63
CA ARG A 92 13.80 -17.05 -8.87
C ARG A 92 14.67 -15.80 -8.78
N TYR A 93 14.68 -15.00 -9.84
CA TYR A 93 15.37 -13.71 -9.83
C TYR A 93 14.76 -12.72 -8.82
N LEU A 94 13.42 -12.65 -8.74
CA LEU A 94 12.72 -11.84 -7.73
C LEU A 94 12.92 -12.35 -6.30
N GLU A 95 13.00 -13.67 -6.09
CA GLU A 95 13.19 -14.29 -4.77
C GLU A 95 14.61 -14.10 -4.22
N VAL A 96 15.63 -14.24 -5.08
CA VAL A 96 17.04 -14.28 -4.66
C VAL A 96 17.74 -12.92 -4.83
N GLY A 97 17.15 -12.02 -5.61
CA GLY A 97 17.69 -10.67 -5.87
C GLY A 97 17.72 -9.83 -4.60
N ARG A 98 18.92 -9.53 -4.09
CA ARG A 98 19.08 -8.78 -2.82
C ARG A 98 18.94 -7.27 -2.95
N ASP A 99 18.97 -6.72 -4.17
CA ASP A 99 19.07 -5.28 -4.43
C ASP A 99 18.08 -4.81 -5.52
N LEU A 100 16.83 -5.29 -5.45
CA LEU A 100 15.77 -4.88 -6.38
C LEU A 100 15.08 -3.62 -5.86
N THR A 101 15.13 -2.55 -6.64
CA THR A 101 14.27 -1.37 -6.44
C THR A 101 12.80 -1.73 -6.68
N PRO A 102 11.84 -1.03 -6.06
CA PRO A 102 10.41 -1.27 -6.31
C PRO A 102 10.04 -1.18 -7.80
N GLU A 103 10.56 -0.18 -8.51
CA GLU A 103 10.34 -0.01 -9.95
C GLU A 103 10.87 -1.21 -10.77
N SER A 104 12.09 -1.68 -10.47
CA SER A 104 12.65 -2.83 -11.17
C SER A 104 11.90 -4.12 -10.86
N ALA A 105 11.48 -4.32 -9.60
CA ALA A 105 10.62 -5.43 -9.20
C ALA A 105 9.28 -5.39 -9.94
N ALA A 106 8.65 -4.21 -10.08
CA ALA A 106 7.41 -4.02 -10.83
C ALA A 106 7.58 -4.39 -12.31
N ARG A 107 8.64 -3.93 -12.97
CA ARG A 107 8.93 -4.26 -14.39
C ARG A 107 9.16 -5.76 -14.60
N ILE A 108 9.84 -6.42 -13.66
CA ILE A 108 10.09 -7.86 -13.74
C ILE A 108 8.78 -8.63 -13.50
N ALA A 109 7.97 -8.25 -12.51
CA ALA A 109 6.67 -8.84 -12.25
C ALA A 109 5.70 -8.65 -13.43
N TYR A 110 5.72 -7.48 -14.07
CA TYR A 110 4.97 -7.24 -15.31
C TYR A 110 5.45 -8.15 -16.45
N THR A 111 6.76 -8.32 -16.61
CA THR A 111 7.34 -9.25 -17.60
C THR A 111 6.92 -10.70 -17.32
N LEU A 112 6.91 -11.10 -16.05
CA LEU A 112 6.46 -12.41 -15.59
C LEU A 112 4.99 -12.64 -15.96
N GLY A 113 4.13 -11.65 -15.71
CA GLY A 113 2.71 -11.71 -16.09
C GLY A 113 2.50 -11.90 -17.58
N LYS A 114 3.29 -11.21 -18.44
CA LYS A 114 3.22 -11.42 -19.90
C LYS A 114 3.63 -12.82 -20.31
N LEU A 115 4.72 -13.35 -19.73
CA LEU A 115 5.17 -14.71 -20.03
C LEU A 115 4.13 -15.75 -19.63
N TYR A 116 3.45 -15.56 -18.49
CA TYR A 116 2.36 -16.44 -18.10
C TYR A 116 1.13 -16.31 -18.98
N LEU A 117 0.81 -15.11 -19.47
CA LEU A 117 -0.25 -14.93 -20.48
C LEU A 117 0.09 -15.68 -21.78
N ASP A 118 1.31 -15.54 -22.27
CA ASP A 118 1.77 -16.22 -23.49
C ASP A 118 1.74 -17.75 -23.30
N ALA A 119 1.97 -18.23 -22.07
CA ALA A 119 1.84 -19.64 -21.70
C ALA A 119 0.40 -20.10 -21.40
N GLY A 120 -0.60 -19.21 -21.46
CA GLY A 120 -2.00 -19.52 -21.15
C GLY A 120 -2.30 -19.76 -19.66
N LYS A 121 -1.38 -19.40 -18.76
CA LYS A 121 -1.51 -19.55 -17.31
C LYS A 121 -2.12 -18.29 -16.68
N PHE A 122 -3.43 -18.12 -16.85
CA PHE A 122 -4.11 -16.88 -16.47
C PHE A 122 -4.09 -16.60 -14.96
N GLU A 123 -4.11 -17.61 -14.09
CA GLU A 123 -4.01 -17.43 -12.64
C GLU A 123 -2.63 -16.92 -12.23
N ALA A 124 -1.56 -17.52 -12.77
CA ALA A 124 -0.19 -17.10 -12.49
C ALA A 124 0.09 -15.71 -13.08
N ALA A 125 -0.45 -15.41 -14.26
CA ALA A 125 -0.38 -14.09 -14.85
C ALA A 125 -1.07 -13.04 -13.97
N LEU A 126 -2.26 -13.34 -13.45
CA LEU A 126 -3.01 -12.44 -12.56
C LEU A 126 -2.23 -12.12 -11.28
N ASP A 127 -1.67 -13.14 -10.63
CA ASP A 127 -0.81 -12.94 -9.44
C ASP A 127 0.39 -12.04 -9.77
N ALA A 128 1.09 -12.30 -10.87
CA ALA A 128 2.23 -11.50 -11.29
C ALA A 128 1.87 -10.03 -11.58
N PHE A 129 0.74 -9.77 -12.22
CA PHE A 129 0.28 -8.40 -12.48
C PHE A 129 -0.13 -7.65 -11.21
N TYR A 130 -0.77 -8.32 -10.24
CA TYR A 130 -1.04 -7.71 -8.94
C TYR A 130 0.24 -7.39 -8.18
N ARG A 131 1.25 -8.26 -8.23
CA ARG A 131 2.55 -7.94 -7.65
C ARG A 131 3.18 -6.73 -8.32
N ALA A 132 3.09 -6.61 -9.64
CA ALA A 132 3.59 -5.44 -10.37
C ALA A 132 2.92 -4.14 -9.91
N GLU A 133 1.59 -4.14 -9.78
CA GLU A 133 0.80 -3.00 -9.25
C GLU A 133 1.20 -2.64 -7.81
N LEU A 134 1.43 -3.64 -6.96
CA LEU A 134 1.82 -3.41 -5.56
C LEU A 134 3.27 -2.94 -5.38
N TYR A 135 4.18 -3.33 -6.29
CA TYR A 135 5.56 -2.88 -6.24
C TYR A 135 5.70 -1.41 -6.63
N ASP A 136 4.92 -0.94 -7.62
CA ASP A 136 4.96 0.44 -8.10
C ASP A 136 3.55 0.90 -8.56
N PRO A 137 2.72 1.42 -7.63
CA PRO A 137 1.34 1.81 -7.94
C PRO A 137 1.23 2.96 -8.94
N ASP A 138 2.21 3.86 -8.95
CA ASP A 138 2.24 5.06 -9.79
C ASP A 138 3.08 4.85 -11.07
N SER A 139 3.36 3.59 -11.42
CA SER A 139 4.11 3.24 -12.62
C SER A 139 3.42 3.74 -13.89
N GLU A 140 4.19 4.16 -14.90
CA GLU A 140 3.68 4.42 -16.25
C GLU A 140 3.01 3.17 -16.86
N LEU A 141 3.35 1.97 -16.36
CA LEU A 141 2.78 0.69 -16.80
C LEU A 141 1.42 0.39 -16.17
N SER A 142 0.97 1.16 -15.17
CA SER A 142 -0.27 0.91 -14.41
C SER A 142 -1.48 0.68 -15.32
N GLY A 143 -1.71 1.55 -16.30
CA GLY A 143 -2.82 1.40 -17.25
C GLY A 143 -2.76 0.11 -18.08
N GLU A 144 -1.56 -0.35 -18.44
CA GLU A 144 -1.43 -1.62 -19.18
C GLU A 144 -1.58 -2.84 -18.25
N ILE A 145 -1.01 -2.77 -17.04
CA ILE A 145 -1.17 -3.79 -15.99
C ILE A 145 -2.66 -3.99 -15.70
N ASP A 146 -3.41 -2.90 -15.58
CA ASP A 146 -4.84 -2.91 -15.31
C ASP A 146 -5.64 -3.64 -16.39
N ALA A 147 -5.39 -3.30 -17.65
CA ALA A 147 -6.02 -3.96 -18.79
C ALA A 147 -5.71 -5.47 -18.81
N LYS A 148 -4.47 -5.83 -18.48
CA LYS A 148 -4.04 -7.25 -18.41
C LYS A 148 -4.69 -8.00 -17.26
N ILE A 149 -4.89 -7.37 -16.10
CA ILE A 149 -5.60 -7.94 -14.94
C ILE A 149 -7.06 -8.25 -15.31
N VAL A 150 -7.74 -7.30 -15.95
CA VAL A 150 -9.12 -7.49 -16.42
C VAL A 150 -9.19 -8.64 -17.42
N HIS A 151 -8.28 -8.66 -18.40
CA HIS A 151 -8.19 -9.75 -19.36
C HIS A 151 -7.99 -11.11 -18.66
N CYS A 152 -7.09 -11.22 -17.68
CA CYS A 152 -6.93 -12.46 -16.92
C CYS A 152 -8.22 -12.87 -16.19
N LEU A 153 -8.90 -11.94 -15.53
CA LEU A 153 -10.14 -12.21 -14.79
C LEU A 153 -11.26 -12.69 -15.71
N GLU A 154 -11.38 -12.11 -16.91
CA GLU A 154 -12.33 -12.56 -17.94
C GLU A 154 -12.02 -13.97 -18.43
N ARG A 155 -10.76 -14.27 -18.74
CA ARG A 155 -10.32 -15.61 -19.18
C ARG A 155 -10.54 -16.69 -18.13
N LEU A 156 -10.53 -16.32 -16.85
CA LEU A 156 -10.83 -17.19 -15.72
C LEU A 156 -12.33 -17.34 -15.43
N GLY A 157 -13.21 -16.68 -16.20
CA GLY A 157 -14.66 -16.68 -15.96
C GLY A 157 -15.08 -15.88 -14.73
N ARG A 158 -14.21 -15.04 -14.18
CA ARG A 158 -14.45 -14.23 -12.96
C ARG A 158 -15.06 -12.87 -13.31
N GLY A 159 -16.17 -12.87 -14.05
CA GLY A 159 -16.79 -11.65 -14.61
C GLY A 159 -17.11 -10.57 -13.57
N VAL A 160 -17.59 -10.95 -12.38
CA VAL A 160 -17.88 -9.99 -11.28
C VAL A 160 -16.61 -9.30 -10.79
N ALA A 161 -15.50 -10.05 -10.67
CA ALA A 161 -14.22 -9.48 -10.24
C ALA A 161 -13.62 -8.58 -11.33
N ALA A 162 -13.79 -8.95 -12.62
CA ALA A 162 -13.37 -8.13 -13.75
C ALA A 162 -14.11 -6.78 -13.78
N GLN A 163 -15.43 -6.79 -13.61
CA GLN A 163 -16.25 -5.58 -13.51
C GLN A 163 -15.85 -4.72 -12.32
N TYR A 164 -15.65 -5.33 -11.14
CA TYR A 164 -15.21 -4.59 -9.96
C TYR A 164 -13.84 -3.92 -10.16
N ALA A 165 -12.88 -4.62 -10.76
CA ALA A 165 -11.56 -4.08 -11.06
C ALA A 165 -11.65 -2.89 -12.04
N LEU A 166 -12.43 -3.02 -13.11
CA LEU A 166 -12.69 -1.92 -14.05
C LEU A 166 -13.35 -0.72 -13.38
N ASP A 167 -14.38 -0.95 -12.56
CA ASP A 167 -15.11 0.12 -11.85
C ASP A 167 -14.23 0.85 -10.82
N ALA A 168 -13.38 0.12 -10.11
CA ALA A 168 -12.45 0.70 -9.15
C ALA A 168 -11.46 1.63 -9.86
N ARG A 169 -10.96 1.23 -11.03
CA ARG A 169 -9.93 1.95 -11.78
C ARG A 169 -10.46 3.13 -12.58
N THR A 170 -11.67 3.01 -13.14
CA THR A 170 -12.35 4.16 -13.77
C THR A 170 -12.70 5.26 -12.77
N ARG A 171 -12.91 4.91 -11.48
CA ARG A 171 -13.07 5.88 -10.38
C ARG A 171 -11.77 6.58 -10.00
N VAL A 172 -10.64 5.87 -10.01
CA VAL A 172 -9.32 6.42 -9.65
C VAL A 172 -8.71 7.22 -10.82
N GLY A 173 -8.95 6.81 -12.07
CA GLY A 173 -8.47 7.46 -13.30
C GLY A 173 -9.32 8.62 -13.84
N GLY A 174 -10.19 9.23 -13.03
CA GLY A 174 -10.80 10.53 -13.36
C GLY A 174 -12.02 10.55 -14.31
N LYS A 175 -12.61 9.42 -14.74
CA LYS A 175 -13.86 9.42 -15.54
C LYS A 175 -15.11 8.94 -14.78
N GLY A 176 -14.94 8.09 -13.76
CA GLY A 176 -16.06 7.52 -13.00
C GLY A 176 -16.71 8.50 -12.01
N ASP A 177 -15.95 9.49 -11.51
CA ASP A 177 -16.46 10.51 -10.59
C ASP A 177 -17.25 11.59 -11.33
N GLU A 178 -16.84 11.98 -12.54
CA GLU A 178 -17.64 12.84 -13.41
C GLU A 178 -18.93 12.15 -13.86
N THR A 179 -18.87 10.87 -14.24
CA THR A 179 -20.07 10.12 -14.64
C THR A 179 -21.06 10.03 -13.46
N LYS A 180 -20.62 9.65 -12.25
CA LYS A 180 -21.49 9.63 -11.06
C LYS A 180 -22.00 11.00 -10.63
N ARG A 181 -21.16 12.06 -10.70
CA ARG A 181 -21.60 13.43 -10.42
C ARG A 181 -22.58 13.93 -11.47
N SER A 182 -22.39 13.58 -12.73
CA SER A 182 -23.28 13.94 -13.83
C SER A 182 -24.61 13.19 -13.75
N GLU A 183 -24.61 11.94 -13.27
CA GLU A 183 -25.81 11.15 -12.99
C GLU A 183 -26.52 11.54 -11.68
N ALA A 184 -25.95 12.46 -10.89
CA ALA A 184 -26.57 12.93 -9.66
C ALA A 184 -27.94 13.55 -9.95
N VAL A 185 -28.98 13.04 -9.29
CA VAL A 185 -30.35 13.52 -9.43
C VAL A 185 -30.47 14.91 -8.79
N VAL A 186 -30.90 15.89 -9.58
CA VAL A 186 -31.08 17.29 -9.14
C VAL A 186 -32.55 17.58 -8.82
N ALA A 187 -33.49 16.92 -9.49
CA ALA A 187 -34.92 17.04 -9.18
C ALA A 187 -35.69 15.75 -9.52
N ARG A 188 -36.87 15.57 -8.92
CA ARG A 188 -37.83 14.50 -9.25
C ARG A 188 -39.18 15.09 -9.60
N ILE A 189 -39.77 14.60 -10.69
CA ILE A 189 -41.09 14.98 -11.18
C ILE A 189 -41.94 13.71 -11.26
N GLY A 190 -42.75 13.43 -10.23
CA GLY A 190 -43.49 12.18 -10.16
C GLY A 190 -42.56 10.96 -10.15
N ALA A 191 -42.68 10.08 -11.15
CA ALA A 191 -41.83 8.90 -11.32
C ALA A 191 -40.52 9.19 -12.06
N ASP A 192 -40.39 10.37 -12.68
CA ASP A 192 -39.24 10.70 -13.50
C ASP A 192 -38.20 11.51 -12.72
N THR A 193 -36.95 11.44 -13.14
CA THR A 193 -35.83 12.15 -12.51
C THR A 193 -35.13 13.07 -13.50
N ILE A 194 -34.66 14.22 -13.01
CA ILE A 194 -33.82 15.16 -13.76
C ILE A 194 -32.41 15.07 -13.17
N THR A 195 -31.43 14.76 -14.01
CA THR A 195 -30.03 14.59 -13.60
C THR A 195 -29.20 15.85 -13.85
N ARG A 196 -28.04 15.95 -13.18
CA ARG A 196 -27.10 17.06 -13.38
C ARG A 196 -26.65 17.15 -14.84
N ARG A 197 -26.43 16.01 -15.49
CA ARG A 197 -26.04 15.93 -16.91
C ARG A 197 -27.06 16.64 -17.81
N GLN A 198 -28.36 16.39 -17.61
CA GLN A 198 -29.41 17.01 -18.41
C GLN A 198 -29.43 18.53 -18.25
N ILE A 199 -29.19 19.04 -17.03
CA ILE A 199 -29.10 20.48 -16.77
C ILE A 199 -27.85 21.07 -17.43
N GLU A 200 -26.71 20.38 -17.38
CA GLU A 200 -25.46 20.84 -18.01
C GLU A 200 -25.56 20.84 -19.54
N GLU A 201 -26.15 19.81 -20.14
CA GLU A 201 -26.44 19.73 -21.58
C GLU A 201 -27.37 20.87 -22.02
N ALA A 202 -28.47 21.10 -21.29
CA ALA A 202 -29.40 22.20 -21.57
C ALA A 202 -28.73 23.57 -21.42
N PHE A 203 -27.88 23.75 -20.40
CA PHE A 203 -27.12 24.97 -20.21
C PHE A 203 -26.11 25.20 -21.34
N ALA A 204 -25.43 24.16 -21.79
CA ALA A 204 -24.47 24.22 -22.89
C ALA A 204 -25.14 24.56 -24.23
N ALA A 205 -26.38 24.10 -24.44
CA ALA A 205 -27.18 24.40 -25.62
C ALA A 205 -27.67 25.86 -25.69
N LEU A 206 -27.59 26.62 -24.60
CA LEU A 206 -28.00 28.03 -24.61
C LEU A 206 -27.10 28.89 -25.52
N PRO A 207 -27.69 29.86 -26.23
CA PRO A 207 -26.94 30.91 -26.92
C PRO A 207 -25.91 31.61 -26.00
N PRO A 208 -24.74 32.01 -26.52
CA PRO A 208 -23.66 32.58 -25.70
C PRO A 208 -24.08 33.77 -24.82
N TYR A 209 -25.00 34.61 -25.31
CA TYR A 209 -25.50 35.78 -24.56
C TYR A 209 -26.39 35.39 -23.37
N LEU A 210 -27.12 34.26 -23.46
CA LEU A 210 -27.92 33.75 -22.35
C LEU A 210 -27.06 33.03 -21.32
N ARG A 211 -26.03 32.29 -21.76
CA ARG A 211 -25.09 31.63 -20.83
C ARG A 211 -24.44 32.64 -19.89
N LYS A 212 -23.96 33.77 -20.42
CA LYS A 212 -23.39 34.87 -19.62
C LYS A 212 -24.32 35.40 -18.53
N ARG A 213 -25.64 35.39 -18.77
CA ARG A 213 -26.64 35.84 -17.78
C ARG A 213 -26.77 34.91 -16.58
N PHE A 214 -26.44 33.63 -16.76
CA PHE A 214 -26.54 32.58 -15.75
C PHE A 214 -25.15 32.06 -15.33
N GLU A 215 -24.08 32.79 -15.63
CA GLU A 215 -22.74 32.48 -15.14
C GLU A 215 -22.65 32.61 -13.62
N GLY A 216 -21.74 31.86 -13.01
CA GLY A 216 -21.59 31.79 -11.56
C GLY A 216 -22.53 30.78 -10.88
N LYS A 217 -22.30 30.56 -9.58
CA LYS A 217 -22.99 29.52 -8.80
C LYS A 217 -24.49 29.79 -8.65
N GLU A 218 -24.85 31.05 -8.38
CA GLU A 218 -26.25 31.46 -8.24
C GLU A 218 -26.99 31.46 -9.58
N GLY A 219 -26.34 31.92 -10.66
CA GLY A 219 -26.92 31.90 -12.01
C GLY A 219 -27.22 30.48 -12.49
N LYS A 220 -26.31 29.53 -12.28
CA LYS A 220 -26.53 28.11 -12.60
C LYS A 220 -27.68 27.49 -11.81
N ARG A 221 -27.85 27.87 -10.54
CA ARG A 221 -28.98 27.42 -9.73
C ARG A 221 -30.30 27.97 -10.25
N ALA A 222 -30.34 29.27 -10.56
CA ALA A 222 -31.53 29.90 -11.14
C ALA A 222 -31.91 29.28 -12.49
N PHE A 223 -30.92 28.88 -13.30
CA PHE A 223 -31.15 28.13 -14.54
C PHE A 223 -31.74 26.74 -14.26
N ALA A 224 -31.16 25.99 -13.33
CA ALA A 224 -31.66 24.67 -12.95
C ALA A 224 -33.13 24.72 -12.48
N GLU A 225 -33.47 25.70 -11.64
CA GLU A 225 -34.84 25.90 -11.14
C GLU A 225 -35.81 26.21 -12.29
N LYS A 226 -35.42 27.08 -13.23
CA LYS A 226 -36.22 27.38 -14.43
C LYS A 226 -36.41 26.16 -15.33
N PHE A 227 -35.34 25.42 -15.58
CA PHE A 227 -35.37 24.21 -16.40
C PHE A 227 -36.32 23.17 -15.82
N VAL A 228 -36.26 22.93 -14.51
CA VAL A 228 -37.19 22.00 -13.82
C VAL A 228 -38.64 22.49 -13.93
N ALA A 229 -38.89 23.80 -13.80
CA ALA A 229 -40.23 24.37 -13.94
C ALA A 229 -40.79 24.24 -15.36
N GLU A 230 -39.98 24.49 -16.39
CA GLU A 230 -40.37 24.29 -17.79
C GLU A 230 -40.65 22.82 -18.09
N GLU A 231 -39.81 21.91 -17.62
CA GLU A 231 -39.98 20.47 -17.81
C GLU A 231 -41.26 19.95 -17.12
N LEU A 232 -41.59 20.48 -15.94
CA LEU A 232 -42.86 20.22 -15.25
C LEU A 232 -44.06 20.63 -16.12
N LEU A 233 -44.02 21.85 -16.68
CA LEU A 233 -45.09 22.38 -17.52
C LEU A 233 -45.22 21.60 -18.83
N PHE A 234 -44.11 21.32 -19.51
CA PHE A 234 -44.09 20.54 -20.75
C PHE A 234 -44.72 19.16 -20.57
N ARG A 235 -44.36 18.46 -19.48
CA ARG A 235 -44.93 17.14 -19.18
C ARG A 235 -46.40 17.21 -18.80
N LYS A 236 -46.80 18.25 -18.08
CA LYS A 236 -48.22 18.50 -17.78
C LYS A 236 -49.01 18.76 -19.06
N ALA A 237 -48.45 19.51 -20.00
CA ALA A 237 -49.08 19.79 -21.29
C ALA A 237 -49.26 18.51 -22.12
N ARG A 238 -48.21 17.68 -22.23
CA ARG A 238 -48.30 16.36 -22.90
C ARG A 238 -49.33 15.43 -22.26
N LYS A 239 -49.43 15.42 -20.92
CA LYS A 239 -50.42 14.60 -20.21
C LYS A 239 -51.86 15.06 -20.48
N LEU A 240 -52.05 16.32 -20.81
CA LEU A 240 -53.35 16.91 -21.15
C LEU A 240 -53.65 16.84 -22.66
N GLU A 241 -52.81 16.16 -23.44
CA GLU A 241 -52.93 16.02 -24.90
C GLU A 241 -52.98 17.35 -25.66
N TYR A 242 -52.45 18.44 -25.08
CA TYR A 242 -52.34 19.73 -25.78
C TYR A 242 -51.36 19.70 -26.97
N ASP A 243 -50.63 18.60 -27.16
CA ASP A 243 -49.84 18.31 -28.35
C ASP A 243 -50.67 17.79 -29.54
N LYS A 244 -51.99 17.58 -29.35
CA LYS A 244 -52.92 17.08 -30.38
C LYS A 244 -53.99 18.08 -30.81
N ASP A 245 -54.02 19.29 -30.25
CA ASP A 245 -54.94 20.33 -30.73
C ASP A 245 -54.43 20.85 -32.10
N PRO A 246 -55.23 20.74 -33.17
CA PRO A 246 -54.88 21.34 -34.45
C PRO A 246 -54.94 22.87 -34.33
N GLU A 247 -53.88 23.55 -34.77
CA GLU A 247 -53.86 25.02 -34.96
C GLU A 247 -54.95 25.49 -35.94
#